data_AF-A0A968MTH7-F1
#
_entry.id   AF-A0A968MTH7-F1
#
_cell.length_a   1.000
_cell.length_b   1.000
_cell.length_c   1.000
_cell.angle_alpha   90.00
_cell.angle_beta   90.00
_cell.angle_gamma   90.00
#
_symmetry.space_group_name_H-M   'P 1'
#
loop_
_entity.id
_entity.type
_entity.pdbx_description
1 polymer ?
#
loop_
_entity_poly.entity_id
_entity_poly.type
_entity_poly.pdbx_seq_one_letter_code
_entity_poly.pdbx_strand_id
1 'polypeptide(L)'
;MAYYSNNAATIPKKGDGTPKFKVGDTAIYITLDKNVKNALVTSKSYTWYPKSVQKDDGSGFVRDSYSEKEYPSLNKFTDPHRETVVVEQGGRDFFVFRYAETLLIAAEAHGRKGNYTKAVEYINIVRKRAAYKLDEKKPKEFLTVENGDPAMLNSSTENDMLISEVDINSPEKIVNFILDERMRELLGEHHRWFDLVRCGKFYERVKAYNPKASGLAEYHKLRPIPQAVHIDRLVNPGSYSEEQNPGY
;
A
#
# COMPACT_ATOMS: atom_id res chain seq x y z
N MET A 1 -5.98 -4.97 -10.87
CA MET A 1 -6.12 -5.80 -9.66
C MET A 1 -7.20 -6.84 -9.93
N ALA A 2 -6.94 -8.11 -9.67
CA ALA A 2 -7.93 -9.19 -9.82
C ALA A 2 -8.26 -9.76 -8.44
N TYR A 3 -9.51 -10.13 -8.23
CA TYR A 3 -10.00 -10.86 -7.06
C TYR A 3 -10.57 -12.18 -7.53
N TYR A 4 -10.32 -13.24 -6.77
CA TYR A 4 -10.68 -14.60 -7.16
C TYR A 4 -11.75 -15.17 -6.24
N SER A 5 -12.61 -16.05 -6.78
CA SER A 5 -13.55 -16.82 -5.98
C SER A 5 -12.76 -17.72 -5.01
N ASN A 6 -12.83 -17.49 -3.71
CA ASN A 6 -12.00 -18.20 -2.73
C ASN A 6 -12.79 -19.10 -1.75
N ASN A 7 -14.12 -19.04 -1.76
CA ASN A 7 -14.97 -19.85 -0.91
C ASN A 7 -16.10 -20.48 -1.72
N ALA A 8 -16.06 -21.82 -1.88
CA ALA A 8 -17.05 -22.57 -2.64
C ALA A 8 -18.49 -22.41 -2.12
N ALA A 9 -18.67 -22.17 -0.81
CA ALA A 9 -20.00 -22.05 -0.19
C ALA A 9 -20.73 -20.76 -0.57
N THR A 10 -20.02 -19.70 -0.93
CA THR A 10 -20.58 -18.38 -1.21
C THR A 10 -20.50 -17.98 -2.69
N ILE A 11 -20.07 -18.90 -3.57
CA ILE A 11 -20.05 -18.65 -5.02
C ILE A 11 -21.49 -18.46 -5.51
N PRO A 12 -21.80 -17.35 -6.21
CA PRO A 12 -23.10 -17.15 -6.83
C PRO A 12 -23.43 -18.30 -7.77
N LYS A 13 -24.67 -18.81 -7.69
CA LYS A 13 -25.15 -19.89 -8.55
C LYS A 13 -25.91 -19.32 -9.75
N LYS A 14 -25.87 -20.02 -10.88
CA LYS A 14 -26.77 -19.78 -12.02
C LYS A 14 -28.19 -20.21 -11.64
N GLY A 15 -29.17 -19.89 -12.50
CA GLY A 15 -30.56 -20.29 -12.28
C GLY A 15 -30.78 -21.81 -12.21
N ASP A 16 -29.85 -22.59 -12.75
CA ASP A 16 -29.83 -24.07 -12.67
C ASP A 16 -29.13 -24.62 -11.41
N GLY A 17 -28.72 -23.75 -10.48
CA GLY A 17 -28.05 -24.12 -9.23
C GLY A 17 -26.55 -24.44 -9.37
N THR A 18 -26.00 -24.43 -10.57
CA THR A 18 -24.55 -24.64 -10.77
C THR A 18 -23.75 -23.40 -10.37
N PRO A 19 -22.54 -23.54 -9.79
CA PRO A 19 -21.68 -22.40 -9.48
C PRO A 19 -21.37 -21.58 -10.73
N LYS A 20 -21.52 -20.25 -10.66
CA LYS A 20 -21.17 -19.32 -11.75
C LYS A 20 -19.66 -19.28 -12.00
N PHE A 21 -18.86 -19.59 -10.98
CA PHE A 21 -17.39 -19.60 -10.97
C PHE A 21 -16.87 -20.87 -10.30
N LYS A 22 -15.62 -21.25 -10.59
CA LYS A 22 -14.87 -22.22 -9.78
C LYS A 22 -14.00 -21.50 -8.76
N VAL A 23 -13.63 -22.19 -7.68
CA VAL A 23 -12.63 -21.66 -6.74
C VAL A 23 -11.32 -21.39 -7.49
N GLY A 24 -10.80 -20.18 -7.31
CA GLY A 24 -9.63 -19.65 -8.02
C GLY A 24 -9.96 -18.94 -9.33
N ASP A 25 -11.18 -18.98 -9.86
CA ASP A 25 -11.53 -18.18 -11.03
C ASP A 25 -11.54 -16.69 -10.67
N THR A 26 -11.19 -15.83 -11.64
CA THR A 26 -11.35 -14.39 -11.48
C THR A 26 -12.84 -14.12 -11.24
N ALA A 27 -13.15 -13.48 -10.12
CA ALA A 27 -14.49 -13.04 -9.77
C ALA A 27 -14.68 -11.55 -10.04
N ILE A 28 -13.64 -10.75 -9.75
CA ILE A 28 -13.63 -9.31 -9.98
C ILE A 28 -12.30 -8.90 -10.64
N TYR A 29 -12.35 -8.01 -11.62
CA TYR A 29 -11.17 -7.41 -12.22
C TYR A 29 -11.30 -5.89 -12.20
N ILE A 30 -10.33 -5.18 -11.64
CA ILE A 30 -10.29 -3.72 -11.50
C ILE A 30 -9.13 -3.19 -12.33
N THR A 31 -9.38 -2.34 -13.34
CA THR A 31 -8.35 -1.80 -14.24
C THR A 31 -8.43 -0.29 -14.43
N LEU A 32 -7.26 0.36 -14.58
CA LEU A 32 -7.19 1.79 -14.90
C LEU A 32 -7.55 2.13 -16.36
N ASP A 33 -8.02 1.16 -17.13
CA ASP A 33 -8.39 1.31 -18.54
C ASP A 33 -9.62 2.23 -18.70
N LYS A 34 -9.49 3.22 -19.58
CA LYS A 34 -10.48 4.30 -19.80
C LYS A 34 -11.30 4.12 -21.08
N ASN A 35 -10.99 3.14 -21.92
CA ASN A 35 -11.59 3.01 -23.25
C ASN A 35 -12.22 1.62 -23.47
N VAL A 36 -12.84 1.07 -22.43
CA VAL A 36 -13.43 -0.27 -22.51
C VAL A 36 -14.87 -0.18 -23.02
N LYS A 37 -15.21 -0.93 -24.07
CA LYS A 37 -16.58 -1.03 -24.59
C LYS A 37 -17.48 -1.81 -23.64
N ASN A 38 -18.74 -1.38 -23.49
CA ASN A 38 -19.71 -2.03 -22.63
C ASN A 38 -19.94 -3.50 -22.99
N ALA A 39 -20.08 -3.83 -24.27
CA ALA A 39 -20.21 -5.21 -24.75
C ALA A 39 -19.03 -6.09 -24.31
N LEU A 40 -17.82 -5.54 -24.30
CA LEU A 40 -16.63 -6.26 -23.85
C LEU A 40 -16.69 -6.55 -22.34
N VAL A 41 -17.14 -5.60 -21.53
CA VAL A 41 -17.39 -5.80 -20.09
C VAL A 41 -18.44 -6.87 -19.86
N THR A 42 -19.59 -6.77 -20.54
CA THR A 42 -20.71 -7.72 -20.39
C THR A 42 -20.37 -9.13 -20.87
N SER A 43 -19.46 -9.28 -21.84
CA SER A 43 -19.00 -10.59 -22.32
C SER A 43 -18.17 -11.38 -21.30
N LYS A 44 -17.66 -10.74 -20.24
CA LYS A 44 -16.82 -11.42 -19.26
C LYS A 44 -17.68 -12.24 -18.30
N SER A 45 -17.20 -13.42 -17.97
CA SER A 45 -17.81 -14.25 -16.93
C SER A 45 -17.69 -13.61 -15.55
N TYR A 46 -16.65 -12.79 -15.34
CA TYR A 46 -16.31 -12.09 -14.11
C TYR A 46 -16.74 -10.63 -14.12
N THR A 47 -16.90 -10.03 -12.93
CA THR A 47 -17.25 -8.62 -12.80
C THR A 47 -16.03 -7.76 -13.13
N TRP A 48 -16.05 -7.05 -14.26
CA TRP A 48 -14.97 -6.15 -14.64
C TRP A 48 -15.34 -4.69 -14.34
N TYR A 49 -14.53 -4.04 -13.50
CA TYR A 49 -14.56 -2.62 -13.19
C TYR A 49 -13.38 -1.88 -13.88
N PRO A 50 -13.48 -1.54 -15.17
CA PRO A 50 -12.53 -0.65 -15.83
C PRO A 50 -12.81 0.80 -15.46
N LYS A 51 -11.78 1.66 -15.42
CA LYS A 51 -11.92 3.07 -15.04
C LYS A 51 -13.03 3.79 -15.82
N SER A 52 -13.17 3.57 -17.12
CA SER A 52 -14.33 4.07 -17.87
C SER A 52 -14.88 3.00 -18.82
N VAL A 53 -16.22 2.97 -18.95
CA VAL A 53 -16.97 2.10 -19.85
C VAL A 53 -17.66 2.97 -20.89
N GLN A 54 -17.26 2.84 -22.15
CA GLN A 54 -17.91 3.50 -23.27
C GLN A 54 -19.18 2.77 -23.67
N LYS A 55 -20.19 3.53 -24.09
CA LYS A 55 -21.31 2.97 -24.83
C LYS A 55 -20.80 2.34 -26.13
N ASP A 56 -21.46 1.26 -26.54
CA ASP A 56 -21.01 0.50 -27.72
C ASP A 56 -21.10 1.34 -29.00
N ASP A 57 -22.10 2.22 -29.10
CA ASP A 57 -22.33 3.19 -30.18
C ASP A 57 -21.33 4.37 -30.19
N GLY A 58 -20.47 4.49 -29.17
CA GLY A 58 -19.53 5.61 -29.04
C GLY A 58 -20.17 6.95 -28.68
N SER A 59 -21.48 7.01 -28.38
CA SER A 59 -22.20 8.26 -28.05
C SER A 59 -21.87 8.84 -26.67
N GLY A 60 -20.95 8.21 -25.94
CA GLY A 60 -20.49 8.64 -24.62
C GLY A 60 -20.14 7.47 -23.73
N PHE A 61 -20.27 7.67 -22.42
CA PHE A 61 -19.91 6.69 -21.40
C PHE A 61 -21.15 6.11 -20.72
N VAL A 62 -21.13 4.79 -20.45
CA VAL A 62 -22.02 4.13 -19.48
C VAL A 62 -21.55 4.46 -18.07
N ARG A 63 -20.23 4.49 -17.88
CA ARG A 63 -19.56 4.94 -16.66
C ARG A 63 -18.29 5.69 -17.02
N ASP A 64 -18.11 6.88 -16.47
CA ASP A 64 -16.86 7.62 -16.59
C ASP A 64 -16.22 7.79 -15.20
N SER A 65 -15.11 7.10 -14.95
CA SER A 65 -14.40 6.92 -13.67
C SER A 65 -15.02 5.92 -12.65
N TYR A 66 -14.21 5.46 -11.68
CA TYR A 66 -14.68 4.69 -10.52
C TYR A 66 -15.61 5.53 -9.66
N SER A 67 -16.68 4.92 -9.15
CA SER A 67 -17.43 5.57 -8.07
C SER A 67 -16.62 5.52 -6.77
N GLU A 68 -16.92 6.43 -5.84
CA GLU A 68 -16.35 6.42 -4.49
C GLU A 68 -16.64 5.12 -3.73
N LYS A 69 -17.50 4.23 -4.22
CA LYS A 69 -17.81 2.93 -3.63
C LYS A 69 -16.88 1.81 -4.12
N GLU A 70 -16.05 2.08 -5.13
CA GLU A 70 -15.26 1.07 -5.85
C GLU A 70 -13.77 1.39 -5.78
N TYR A 71 -13.18 1.09 -4.62
CA TYR A 71 -11.76 1.31 -4.36
C TYR A 71 -11.16 0.10 -3.63
N PRO A 72 -9.89 -0.24 -3.91
CA PRO A 72 -9.19 -1.23 -3.11
C PRO A 72 -9.01 -0.69 -1.69
N SER A 73 -9.52 -1.44 -0.72
CA SER A 73 -9.30 -1.16 0.71
C SER A 73 -8.19 -2.04 1.26
N LEU A 74 -7.48 -1.52 2.25
CA LEU A 74 -6.47 -2.28 2.97
C LEU A 74 -7.16 -3.24 3.94
N ASN A 75 -7.00 -4.55 3.73
CA ASN A 75 -7.54 -5.59 4.63
C ASN A 75 -6.63 -5.89 5.84
N LYS A 76 -5.45 -5.28 5.89
CA LYS A 76 -4.42 -5.50 6.93
C LYS A 76 -4.99 -5.39 8.35
N PHE A 77 -5.91 -4.45 8.57
CA PHE A 77 -6.51 -4.17 9.88
C PHE A 77 -7.91 -4.77 10.04
N THR A 78 -8.40 -5.54 9.07
CA THR A 78 -9.70 -6.21 9.20
C THR A 78 -9.67 -7.14 10.42
N ASP A 79 -10.67 -6.99 11.29
CA ASP A 79 -10.85 -7.87 12.44
C ASP A 79 -11.58 -9.15 12.00
N PRO A 80 -11.00 -10.35 12.19
CA PRO A 80 -11.67 -11.60 11.87
C PRO A 80 -12.87 -11.91 12.79
N HIS A 81 -12.98 -11.26 13.94
CA HIS A 81 -14.05 -11.49 14.92
C HIS A 81 -15.27 -10.56 14.73
N ARG A 82 -15.28 -9.72 13.69
CA ARG A 82 -16.47 -8.91 13.39
C ARG A 82 -17.64 -9.79 12.98
N GLU A 83 -18.84 -9.48 13.46
CA GLU A 83 -20.04 -10.25 13.12
C GLU A 83 -20.43 -10.13 11.64
N THR A 84 -20.37 -8.90 11.09
CA THR A 84 -20.65 -8.64 9.68
C THR A 84 -19.73 -7.56 9.13
N VAL A 85 -19.71 -7.39 7.79
CA VAL A 85 -18.85 -6.40 7.13
C VAL A 85 -19.24 -4.94 7.42
N VAL A 86 -20.45 -4.70 7.94
CA VAL A 86 -20.96 -3.36 8.26
C VAL A 86 -20.72 -2.96 9.71
N VAL A 87 -20.30 -3.89 10.58
CA VAL A 87 -19.94 -3.56 11.95
C VAL A 87 -18.54 -2.93 11.96
N GLU A 88 -18.47 -1.67 12.36
CA GLU A 88 -17.22 -0.89 12.41
C GLU A 88 -16.41 -1.15 13.68
N GLN A 89 -17.07 -1.62 14.74
CA GLN A 89 -16.42 -1.95 16.01
C GLN A 89 -15.67 -3.28 15.88
N GLY A 90 -14.39 -3.26 16.20
CA GLY A 90 -13.53 -4.45 16.30
C GLY A 90 -12.85 -4.50 17.65
N GLY A 91 -12.44 -5.70 18.07
CA GLY A 91 -11.64 -5.93 19.27
C GLY A 91 -10.15 -6.02 19.00
N ARG A 92 -9.71 -5.86 17.74
CA ARG A 92 -8.30 -5.91 17.38
C ARG A 92 -7.51 -4.74 17.95
N ASP A 93 -6.38 -5.05 18.57
CA ASP A 93 -5.48 -4.05 19.12
C ASP A 93 -4.97 -3.08 18.06
N PHE A 94 -5.03 -1.79 18.39
CA PHE A 94 -4.34 -0.74 17.66
C PHE A 94 -2.93 -0.60 18.22
N PHE A 95 -1.94 -1.13 17.52
CA PHE A 95 -0.55 -1.02 17.94
C PHE A 95 0.04 0.32 17.53
N VAL A 96 0.69 0.99 18.50
CA VAL A 96 1.43 2.25 18.27
C VAL A 96 2.90 1.98 17.94
N PHE A 97 3.47 0.92 18.53
CA PHE A 97 4.83 0.48 18.29
C PHE A 97 4.86 -1.04 18.16
N ARG A 98 5.73 -1.56 17.30
CA ARG A 98 5.93 -3.00 17.16
C ARG A 98 7.36 -3.34 16.77
N TYR A 99 7.77 -4.56 17.10
CA TYR A 99 9.17 -4.96 17.04
C TYR A 99 9.83 -4.79 15.66
N ALA A 100 9.10 -5.04 14.56
CA ALA A 100 9.64 -4.84 13.22
C ALA A 100 10.01 -3.37 12.95
N GLU A 101 9.24 -2.42 13.49
CA GLU A 101 9.58 -1.00 13.38
C GLU A 101 10.91 -0.71 14.08
N THR A 102 11.08 -1.22 15.32
CA THR A 102 12.31 -1.07 16.09
C THR A 102 13.52 -1.62 15.34
N LEU A 103 13.38 -2.80 14.72
CA LEU A 103 14.44 -3.40 13.91
C LEU A 103 14.81 -2.52 12.71
N LEU A 104 13.84 -1.95 12.01
CA LEU A 104 14.09 -1.07 10.87
C LEU A 104 14.70 0.28 11.29
N ILE A 105 14.31 0.83 12.44
CA ILE A 105 14.95 2.03 13.02
C ILE A 105 16.40 1.73 13.39
N ALA A 106 16.66 0.60 14.06
CA ALA A 106 18.00 0.18 14.40
C ALA A 106 18.86 -0.05 13.14
N ALA A 107 18.32 -0.71 12.11
CA ALA A 107 19.00 -0.90 10.84
C ALA A 107 19.37 0.43 10.18
N GLU A 108 18.46 1.39 10.15
CA GLU A 108 18.72 2.72 9.62
C GLU A 108 19.83 3.43 10.39
N ALA A 109 19.79 3.40 11.73
CA ALA A 109 20.80 4.03 12.57
C ALA A 109 22.18 3.42 12.33
N HIS A 110 22.28 2.09 12.28
CA HIS A 110 23.55 1.39 12.00
C HIS A 110 24.08 1.71 10.60
N GLY A 111 23.24 1.64 9.57
CA GLY A 111 23.67 1.90 8.21
C GLY A 111 24.04 3.36 7.96
N ARG A 112 23.37 4.32 8.61
CA ARG A 112 23.78 5.75 8.59
C ARG A 112 25.14 5.98 9.27
N LYS A 113 25.48 5.16 10.27
CA LYS A 113 26.82 5.14 10.89
C LYS A 113 27.88 4.42 10.04
N GLY A 114 27.49 3.83 8.90
CA GLY A 114 28.36 3.03 8.05
C GLY A 114 28.55 1.57 8.50
N ASN A 115 27.83 1.12 9.54
CA ASN A 115 27.82 -0.29 9.96
C ASN A 115 26.76 -1.05 9.15
N TYR A 116 27.07 -1.34 7.89
CA TYR A 116 26.16 -2.02 6.98
C TYR A 116 25.91 -3.47 7.36
N THR A 117 26.91 -4.17 7.91
CA THR A 117 26.76 -5.55 8.40
C THR A 117 25.62 -5.68 9.40
N LYS A 118 25.56 -4.79 10.41
CA LYS A 118 24.49 -4.80 11.40
C LYS A 118 23.15 -4.35 10.84
N ALA A 119 23.16 -3.41 9.89
CA ALA A 119 21.94 -2.99 9.21
C ALA A 119 21.30 -4.14 8.41
N VAL A 120 22.12 -4.90 7.66
CA VAL A 120 21.69 -6.10 6.94
C VAL A 120 21.11 -7.13 7.90
N GLU A 121 21.76 -7.39 9.03
CA GLU A 121 21.28 -8.34 10.04
C GLU A 121 19.84 -8.02 10.47
N TYR A 122 19.58 -6.76 10.85
CA TYR A 122 18.26 -6.34 11.32
C TYR A 122 17.20 -6.31 10.21
N ILE A 123 17.56 -5.87 8.99
CA ILE A 123 16.65 -5.90 7.83
C ILE A 123 16.26 -7.35 7.50
N ASN A 124 17.24 -8.26 7.51
CA ASN A 124 17.00 -9.66 7.17
C ASN A 124 16.13 -10.38 8.21
N ILE A 125 16.08 -9.95 9.48
CA ILE A 125 15.10 -10.48 10.45
C ILE A 125 13.67 -10.19 9.97
N VAL A 126 13.39 -8.95 9.56
CA VAL A 126 12.08 -8.52 9.07
C VAL A 126 11.72 -9.27 7.78
N ARG A 127 12.65 -9.33 6.83
CA ARG A 127 12.46 -9.95 5.51
C ARG A 127 12.31 -11.46 5.59
N LYS A 128 13.10 -12.14 6.42
CA LYS A 128 12.90 -13.57 6.71
C LYS A 128 11.51 -13.82 7.27
N ARG A 129 11.05 -13.05 8.24
CA ARG A 129 9.70 -13.24 8.81
C ARG A 129 8.57 -12.99 7.79
N ALA A 130 8.77 -12.09 6.82
CA ALA A 130 7.79 -11.81 5.77
C ALA A 130 7.81 -12.80 4.59
N ALA A 131 8.87 -13.57 4.42
CA ALA A 131 9.02 -14.53 3.33
C ALA A 131 8.15 -15.78 3.52
N TYR A 132 7.68 -16.35 2.39
CA TYR A 132 7.03 -17.65 2.38
C TYR A 132 7.99 -18.72 2.87
N LYS A 133 7.52 -19.57 3.80
CA LYS A 133 8.25 -20.74 4.27
C LYS A 133 8.15 -21.88 3.28
N LEU A 134 9.04 -22.86 3.43
CA LEU A 134 8.88 -24.14 2.75
C LEU A 134 7.53 -24.75 3.17
N ASP A 135 6.79 -25.26 2.20
CA ASP A 135 5.44 -25.82 2.35
C ASP A 135 4.34 -24.80 2.71
N GLU A 136 4.67 -23.51 2.80
CA GLU A 136 3.66 -22.45 2.88
C GLU A 136 3.04 -22.22 1.50
N LYS A 137 1.72 -22.42 1.42
CA LYS A 137 0.99 -22.27 0.16
C LYS A 137 0.93 -20.80 -0.25
N LYS A 138 1.58 -20.48 -1.37
CA LYS A 138 1.44 -19.16 -2.00
C LYS A 138 0.02 -18.95 -2.55
N PRO A 139 -0.49 -17.71 -2.56
CA PRO A 139 -1.77 -17.38 -3.15
C PRO A 139 -1.73 -17.61 -4.67
N LYS A 140 -2.88 -17.83 -5.32
CA LYS A 140 -2.96 -18.12 -6.78
C LYS A 140 -2.39 -16.98 -7.62
N GLU A 141 -2.47 -15.77 -7.09
CA GLU A 141 -1.91 -14.52 -7.56
C GLU A 141 -0.44 -14.63 -7.94
N PHE A 142 0.33 -15.43 -7.21
CA PHE A 142 1.73 -15.74 -7.55
C PHE A 142 1.85 -16.26 -8.99
N LEU A 143 0.97 -17.17 -9.41
CA LEU A 143 0.98 -17.73 -10.77
C LEU A 143 0.38 -16.77 -11.80
N THR A 144 -0.74 -16.14 -11.46
CA THR A 144 -1.57 -15.44 -12.45
C THR A 144 -1.28 -13.95 -12.60
N VAL A 145 -0.60 -13.35 -11.62
CA VAL A 145 -0.29 -11.91 -11.60
C VAL A 145 1.22 -11.70 -11.60
N GLU A 146 1.95 -12.49 -10.81
CA GLU A 146 3.40 -12.36 -10.69
C GLU A 146 4.16 -13.23 -11.71
N ASN A 147 3.44 -14.00 -12.55
CA ASN A 147 4.00 -14.97 -13.52
C ASN A 147 4.93 -16.00 -12.86
N GLY A 148 4.63 -16.40 -11.63
CA GLY A 148 5.38 -17.40 -10.88
C GLY A 148 5.30 -18.79 -11.50
N ASP A 149 6.36 -19.56 -11.33
CA ASP A 149 6.44 -20.96 -11.76
C ASP A 149 5.53 -21.85 -10.87
N PRO A 150 4.60 -22.64 -11.43
CA PRO A 150 3.84 -23.64 -10.68
C PRO A 150 4.66 -24.57 -9.80
N ALA A 151 5.89 -24.91 -10.19
CA ALA A 151 6.81 -25.72 -9.40
C ALA A 151 7.23 -25.04 -8.08
N MET A 152 7.10 -23.71 -8.00
CA MET A 152 7.51 -22.88 -6.86
C MET A 152 6.34 -22.52 -5.93
N LEU A 153 5.16 -23.12 -6.09
CA LEU A 153 3.97 -22.75 -5.31
C LEU A 153 4.15 -22.94 -3.79
N ASN A 154 4.95 -23.94 -3.40
CA ASN A 154 5.22 -24.29 -2.00
C ASN A 154 6.69 -24.11 -1.62
N SER A 155 7.51 -23.51 -2.49
CA SER A 155 8.93 -23.27 -2.19
C SER A 155 9.10 -22.13 -1.19
N SER A 156 10.20 -22.15 -0.43
CA SER A 156 10.59 -21.00 0.38
C SER A 156 11.04 -19.83 -0.50
N THR A 157 10.70 -18.60 -0.12
CA THR A 157 11.25 -17.37 -0.72
C THR A 157 12.24 -16.67 0.21
N GLU A 158 12.65 -17.31 1.32
CA GLU A 158 13.49 -16.66 2.33
C GLU A 158 14.82 -16.18 1.75
N ASN A 159 15.51 -17.04 0.98
CA ASN A 159 16.81 -16.70 0.39
C ASN A 159 16.69 -15.58 -0.63
N ASP A 160 15.64 -15.60 -1.47
CA ASP A 160 15.37 -14.55 -2.45
C ASP A 160 15.04 -13.21 -1.79
N MET A 161 14.53 -13.26 -0.56
CA MET A 161 14.25 -12.05 0.21
C MET A 161 15.48 -11.52 0.93
N LEU A 162 16.58 -12.25 1.11
CA LEU A 162 17.73 -11.71 1.83
C LEU A 162 18.43 -10.61 1.04
N ILE A 163 18.93 -9.61 1.76
CA ILE A 163 19.84 -8.61 1.21
C ILE A 163 21.25 -8.80 1.78
N SER A 164 22.19 -8.10 1.16
CA SER A 164 23.58 -8.02 1.57
C SER A 164 24.04 -6.57 1.65
N GLU A 165 25.31 -6.36 2.01
CA GLU A 165 25.82 -5.00 2.16
C GLU A 165 25.82 -4.22 0.84
N VAL A 166 25.98 -4.89 -0.31
CA VAL A 166 26.03 -4.20 -1.62
C VAL A 166 24.74 -3.44 -1.97
N ASP A 167 23.63 -3.87 -1.37
CA ASP A 167 22.30 -3.27 -1.54
C ASP A 167 22.18 -1.94 -0.79
N ILE A 168 22.97 -1.74 0.27
CA ILE A 168 22.84 -0.62 1.20
C ILE A 168 24.15 0.15 1.49
N ASN A 169 25.25 -0.19 0.81
CA ASN A 169 26.63 0.27 1.07
C ASN A 169 26.95 1.75 0.80
N SER A 170 25.98 2.66 0.94
CA SER A 170 26.22 4.09 0.95
C SER A 170 25.14 4.79 1.77
N PRO A 171 25.39 6.01 2.30
CA PRO A 171 24.38 6.79 3.02
C PRO A 171 23.07 6.99 2.24
N GLU A 172 23.14 7.15 0.91
CA GLU A 172 21.94 7.28 0.09
C GLU A 172 21.21 5.94 -0.08
N LYS A 173 21.93 4.87 -0.40
CA LYS A 173 21.34 3.53 -0.59
C LYS A 173 20.63 3.05 0.67
N ILE A 174 21.26 3.15 1.85
CA ILE A 174 20.61 2.75 3.11
C ILE A 174 19.31 3.50 3.35
N VAL A 175 19.30 4.83 3.17
CA VAL A 175 18.11 5.65 3.42
C VAL A 175 17.00 5.27 2.44
N ASN A 176 17.30 5.15 1.16
CA ASN A 176 16.31 4.76 0.16
C ASN A 176 15.77 3.35 0.40
N PHE A 177 16.65 2.41 0.74
CA PHE A 177 16.27 1.04 1.06
C PHE A 177 15.33 0.98 2.27
N ILE A 178 15.69 1.63 3.38
CA ILE A 178 14.86 1.67 4.59
C ILE A 178 13.51 2.33 4.31
N LEU A 179 13.48 3.41 3.53
CA LEU A 179 12.22 4.07 3.19
C LEU A 179 11.30 3.14 2.38
N ASP A 180 11.83 2.32 1.49
CA ASP A 180 11.03 1.36 0.72
C ASP A 180 10.61 0.17 1.58
N GLU A 181 11.48 -0.30 2.47
CA GLU A 181 11.19 -1.43 3.35
C GLU A 181 10.14 -1.07 4.40
N ARG A 182 10.27 0.10 5.04
CA ARG A 182 9.26 0.63 5.96
C ARG A 182 7.92 0.88 5.27
N MET A 183 7.92 1.29 4.00
CA MET A 183 6.68 1.45 3.23
C MET A 183 5.93 0.12 3.06
N ARG A 184 6.64 -0.98 2.78
CA ARG A 184 6.05 -2.31 2.63
C ARG A 184 5.57 -2.87 3.97
N GLU A 185 6.45 -2.84 4.97
CA GLU A 185 6.20 -3.43 6.28
C GLU A 185 5.13 -2.65 7.06
N LEU A 186 5.21 -1.32 7.08
CA LEU A 186 4.39 -0.42 7.91
C LEU A 186 3.24 0.25 7.12
N LEU A 187 2.85 -0.32 5.98
CA LEU A 187 1.75 0.21 5.18
C LEU A 187 0.48 0.35 6.03
N GLY A 188 -0.11 1.55 6.01
CA GLY A 188 -1.35 1.86 6.74
C GLY A 188 -1.16 2.17 8.23
N GLU A 189 0.07 2.20 8.74
CA GLU A 189 0.38 2.40 10.17
C GLU A 189 0.82 3.85 10.47
N HIS A 190 0.41 4.83 9.66
CA HIS A 190 0.68 6.26 9.88
C HIS A 190 2.16 6.73 9.93
N HIS A 191 3.15 5.91 9.57
CA HIS A 191 4.57 6.33 9.60
C HIS A 191 5.06 7.09 8.35
N ARG A 192 4.44 6.90 7.18
CA ARG A 192 5.04 7.30 5.89
C ARG A 192 5.37 8.78 5.78
N TRP A 193 4.49 9.66 6.27
CA TRP A 193 4.76 11.10 6.27
C TRP A 193 6.02 11.42 7.09
N PHE A 194 6.06 10.93 8.33
CA PHE A 194 7.16 11.19 9.26
C PHE A 194 8.49 10.64 8.75
N ASP A 195 8.48 9.44 8.17
CA ASP A 195 9.66 8.84 7.56
C ASP A 195 10.22 9.68 6.42
N LEU A 196 9.35 10.16 5.53
CA LEU A 196 9.76 11.00 4.42
C LEU A 196 10.28 12.36 4.87
N VAL A 197 9.64 12.99 5.87
CA VAL A 197 10.05 14.30 6.39
C VAL A 197 11.38 14.20 7.13
N ARG A 198 11.54 13.26 8.06
CA ARG A 198 12.77 13.11 8.86
C ARG A 198 13.98 12.71 8.00
N CYS A 199 13.76 12.02 6.89
CA CYS A 199 14.81 11.64 5.94
C CYS A 199 15.06 12.68 4.86
N GLY A 200 14.34 13.81 4.84
CA GLY A 200 14.49 14.85 3.81
C GLY A 200 14.04 14.42 2.41
N LYS A 201 13.17 13.40 2.31
CA LYS A 201 12.73 12.79 1.04
C LYS A 201 11.27 13.08 0.68
N PHE A 202 10.58 13.89 1.48
CA PHE A 202 9.15 14.19 1.31
C PHE A 202 8.81 14.80 -0.05
N TYR A 203 9.40 15.96 -0.38
CA TYR A 203 9.06 16.66 -1.61
C TYR A 203 9.38 15.81 -2.86
N GLU A 204 10.61 15.34 -2.96
CA GLU A 204 11.12 14.49 -4.05
C GLU A 204 10.20 13.29 -4.31
N ARG A 205 9.91 12.48 -3.27
CA ARG A 205 9.14 11.24 -3.45
C ARG A 205 7.66 11.50 -3.68
N VAL A 206 7.06 12.51 -3.05
CA VAL A 206 5.64 12.81 -3.30
C VAL A 206 5.47 13.35 -4.73
N LYS A 207 6.37 14.20 -5.23
CA LYS A 207 6.34 14.64 -6.64
C LYS A 207 6.52 13.49 -7.61
N ALA A 208 7.44 12.56 -7.33
CA ALA A 208 7.72 11.42 -8.20
C ALA A 208 6.55 10.43 -8.29
N TYR A 209 5.88 10.15 -7.17
CA TYR A 209 4.91 9.04 -7.09
C TYR A 209 3.44 9.47 -6.92
N ASN A 210 3.17 10.76 -6.68
CA ASN A 210 1.82 11.29 -6.55
C ASN A 210 1.55 12.43 -7.54
N PRO A 211 1.13 12.13 -8.79
CA PRO A 211 0.83 13.14 -9.79
C PRO A 211 -0.34 14.07 -9.41
N LYS A 212 -1.14 13.71 -8.40
CA LYS A 212 -2.23 14.56 -7.90
C LYS A 212 -1.76 15.64 -6.93
N ALA A 213 -0.52 15.56 -6.44
CA ALA A 213 0.06 16.57 -5.53
C ALA A 213 0.57 17.80 -6.32
N SER A 214 -0.28 18.43 -7.12
CA SER A 214 0.08 19.56 -7.99
C SER A 214 0.47 20.81 -7.19
N GLY A 215 -0.18 21.07 -6.07
CA GLY A 215 0.11 22.18 -5.15
C GLY A 215 1.18 21.90 -4.09
N LEU A 216 1.99 20.84 -4.25
CA LEU A 216 3.04 20.54 -3.27
C LEU A 216 4.21 21.52 -3.42
N ALA A 217 4.66 22.09 -2.30
CA ALA A 217 5.89 22.87 -2.17
C ALA A 217 6.83 22.25 -1.12
N GLU A 218 8.11 22.61 -1.14
CA GLU A 218 9.12 22.01 -0.24
C GLU A 218 8.85 22.25 1.25
N TYR A 219 8.22 23.39 1.58
CA TYR A 219 7.89 23.74 2.96
C TYR A 219 6.69 22.99 3.54
N HIS A 220 5.90 22.29 2.69
CA HIS A 220 4.77 21.45 3.12
C HIS A 220 5.18 20.21 3.93
N LYS A 221 6.47 20.05 4.25
CA LYS A 221 6.97 19.09 5.24
C LYS A 221 6.53 19.45 6.68
N LEU A 222 6.24 20.72 6.93
CA LEU A 222 5.61 21.22 8.16
C LEU A 222 4.14 21.56 7.89
N ARG A 223 3.36 21.80 8.95
CA ARG A 223 1.98 22.31 8.85
C ARG A 223 1.97 23.77 9.29
N PRO A 224 1.05 24.61 8.77
CA PRO A 224 0.92 25.97 9.29
C PRO A 224 0.52 25.91 10.77
N ILE A 225 1.10 26.79 11.58
CA ILE A 225 0.64 27.05 12.93
C ILE A 225 -0.71 27.77 12.81
N PRO A 226 -1.78 27.31 13.49
CA PRO A 226 -3.10 27.91 13.36
C PRO A 226 -3.15 29.40 13.70
N GLN A 227 -3.56 30.23 12.74
CA GLN A 227 -3.57 31.69 12.90
C GLN A 227 -4.47 32.17 14.05
N ALA A 228 -5.78 31.98 13.90
CA ALA A 228 -6.80 32.58 14.78
C ALA A 228 -6.84 32.01 16.21
N VAL A 229 -6.39 30.76 16.39
CA VAL A 229 -6.48 30.05 17.68
C VAL A 229 -5.13 29.92 18.38
N HIS A 230 -4.03 30.30 17.74
CA HIS A 230 -2.69 30.25 18.32
C HIS A 230 -1.95 31.57 18.16
N ILE A 231 -1.53 31.93 16.94
CA ILE A 231 -0.67 33.11 16.70
C ILE A 231 -1.35 34.41 17.15
N ASP A 232 -2.60 34.64 16.75
CA ASP A 232 -3.35 35.87 17.08
C ASP A 232 -3.64 36.02 18.59
N ARG A 233 -3.40 34.96 19.38
CA ARG A 233 -3.65 34.92 20.84
C ARG A 233 -2.37 35.03 21.68
N LEU A 234 -1.21 35.14 21.04
CA LEU A 234 0.06 35.31 21.75
C LEU A 234 0.09 36.66 22.48
N VAL A 235 0.65 36.69 23.68
CA VAL A 235 0.90 37.93 24.43
C VAL A 235 2.32 38.37 24.11
N ASN A 236 2.46 39.52 23.42
CA ASN A 236 3.71 40.04 22.86
C ASN A 236 4.34 39.12 21.78
N PRO A 237 3.64 38.85 20.66
CA PRO A 237 4.22 38.07 19.58
C PRO A 237 5.42 38.78 18.97
N GLY A 238 6.39 37.99 18.49
CA GLY A 238 7.39 38.47 17.57
C GLY A 238 6.80 38.83 16.20
N SER A 239 7.68 38.98 15.21
CA SER A 239 7.27 39.09 13.82
C SER A 239 6.57 37.81 13.34
N TYR A 240 5.75 37.92 12.29
CA TYR A 240 5.03 36.77 11.75
C TYR A 240 5.96 35.60 11.39
N SER A 241 7.12 35.90 10.81
CA SER A 241 8.12 34.90 10.42
C SER A 241 8.78 34.18 11.60
N GLU A 242 8.72 34.75 12.80
CA GLU A 242 9.21 34.10 14.02
C GLU A 242 8.14 33.17 14.62
N GLU A 243 6.86 33.53 14.49
CA GLU A 243 5.73 32.78 15.05
C GLU A 243 5.16 31.71 14.10
N GLN A 244 5.51 31.78 12.81
CA GLN A 244 5.02 30.86 11.77
C GLN A 244 6.12 29.94 11.25
N ASN A 245 5.73 28.73 10.84
CA ASN A 245 6.62 27.83 10.13
C ASN A 245 7.06 28.43 8.77
N PRO A 246 8.33 28.30 8.37
CA PRO A 246 8.82 28.87 7.12
C PRO A 246 7.97 28.48 5.90
N GLY A 247 7.57 29.48 5.09
CA GLY A 247 6.81 29.30 3.85
C GLY A 247 5.29 29.37 3.98
N TYR A 248 4.75 29.49 5.19
CA TYR A 248 3.33 29.71 5.45
C TYR A 248 2.99 31.18 5.70
#